data_AF-A0A821R9P2-F1
#
_entry.id   AF-A0A821R9P2-F1
#
_cell.length_a   1.000
_cell.length_b   1.000
_cell.length_c   1.000
_cell.angle_alpha   90.00
_cell.angle_beta   90.00
_cell.angle_gamma   90.00
#
_symmetry.space_group_name_H-M   'P 1'
#
loop_
_entity.id
_entity.type
_entity.pdbx_description
1 polymer ?
#
loop_
_entity_poly.entity_id
_entity_poly.type
_entity_poly.pdbx_seq_one_letter_code
_entity_poly.pdbx_strand_id
1 'polypeptide(L)'
;MMRKLAPTGIAAAEIDGITIHSFLGEQRNPGKARTIKPGDLKLEKEWALVEYLLIDEISMVGLTLLAKLNRIICAAKHTDPQVPFGGVNV
;
A
#
# COMPACT_ATOMS: atom_id res chain seq x y z
N MET A 1 3.54 -7.22 12.31
CA MET A 1 2.19 -7.48 11.71
C MET A 1 2.27 -7.65 10.20
N MET A 2 1.27 -8.29 9.58
CA MET A 2 1.21 -8.53 8.13
C MET A 2 0.08 -7.73 7.46
N ARG A 3 0.40 -7.06 6.34
CA ARG A 3 -0.56 -6.40 5.44
C ARG A 3 -0.77 -7.27 4.20
N LYS A 4 -2.03 -7.51 3.83
CA LYS A 4 -2.41 -8.36 2.69
C LYS A 4 -3.11 -7.52 1.63
N LEU A 5 -2.58 -7.50 0.41
CA LEU A 5 -3.11 -6.75 -0.72
C LEU A 5 -3.26 -7.64 -1.95
N ALA A 6 -4.20 -7.29 -2.82
CA ALA A 6 -4.30 -7.85 -4.17
C ALA A 6 -4.78 -6.78 -5.17
N PRO A 7 -4.57 -6.94 -6.48
CA PRO A 7 -5.03 -5.98 -7.49
C PRO A 7 -6.55 -6.01 -7.70
N THR A 8 -7.20 -7.16 -7.51
CA THR A 8 -8.65 -7.37 -7.74
C THR A 8 -9.41 -7.61 -6.44
N GLY A 9 -10.71 -7.30 -6.45
CA GLY A 9 -11.56 -7.45 -5.27
C GLY A 9 -11.74 -8.91 -4.84
N ILE A 10 -11.84 -9.83 -5.80
CA ILE A 10 -12.00 -11.27 -5.53
C ILE A 10 -10.74 -11.83 -4.87
N ALA A 11 -9.57 -11.63 -5.47
CA ALA A 11 -8.30 -12.10 -4.88
C ALA A 11 -8.04 -11.49 -3.50
N ALA A 12 -8.34 -10.20 -3.32
CA ALA A 12 -8.21 -9.56 -2.01
C ALA A 12 -9.13 -10.19 -0.97
N ALA A 13 -10.36 -10.56 -1.33
CA ALA A 13 -11.30 -11.19 -0.42
C ALA A 13 -10.84 -12.60 0.00
N GLU A 14 -10.30 -13.40 -0.92
CA GLU A 14 -9.81 -14.76 -0.64
C GLU A 14 -8.69 -14.81 0.40
N ILE A 15 -7.86 -13.77 0.47
CA ILE A 15 -6.78 -13.66 1.46
C ILE A 15 -7.17 -12.80 2.67
N ASP A 16 -8.44 -12.48 2.90
CA ASP A 16 -8.91 -11.50 3.91
C ASP A 16 -8.10 -10.19 3.89
N GLY A 17 -7.83 -9.68 2.69
CA GLY A 17 -7.09 -8.47 2.41
C GLY A 17 -7.97 -7.37 1.83
N ILE A 18 -7.32 -6.36 1.25
CA ILE A 18 -7.99 -5.28 0.54
C ILE A 18 -7.31 -5.02 -0.80
N THR A 19 -8.00 -4.37 -1.74
CA THR A 19 -7.36 -4.06 -3.02
C THR A 19 -6.28 -2.98 -2.85
N ILE A 20 -5.23 -3.04 -3.67
CA ILE A 20 -4.17 -2.00 -3.68
C ILE A 20 -4.81 -0.62 -3.91
N HIS A 21 -5.73 -0.49 -4.85
CA HIS A 21 -6.44 0.77 -5.12
C HIS A 21 -7.24 1.28 -3.92
N SER A 22 -7.94 0.39 -3.20
CA SER A 22 -8.66 0.75 -1.97
C SER A 22 -7.71 1.23 -0.88
N PHE A 23 -6.56 0.57 -0.74
CA PHE A 23 -5.50 0.97 0.18
C PHE A 23 -4.96 2.36 -0.13
N LEU A 24 -4.62 2.63 -1.39
CA LEU A 24 -4.10 3.93 -1.84
C LEU A 24 -5.15 5.05 -1.76
N GLY A 25 -6.42 4.72 -1.52
CA GLY A 25 -7.51 5.68 -1.55
C GLY A 25 -7.84 6.18 -2.96
N GLU A 26 -7.40 5.45 -3.99
CA GLU A 26 -7.78 5.65 -5.39
C GLU A 26 -9.13 4.95 -5.63
N GLN A 27 -10.19 5.47 -4.99
CA GLN A 27 -11.53 5.14 -5.42
C GLN A 27 -11.83 5.89 -6.72
N ARG A 28 -12.71 5.33 -7.55
CA ARG A 28 -13.12 5.81 -8.90
C ARG A 28 -13.73 7.22 -8.93
N ASN A 29 -13.66 7.97 -7.83
CA ASN A 29 -14.16 9.32 -7.67
C ASN A 29 -12.95 10.30 -7.69
N PRO A 30 -12.66 10.95 -8.83
CA PRO A 30 -11.45 11.77 -9.01
C PRO A 30 -11.34 12.97 -8.05
N GLY A 31 -12.42 13.33 -7.34
CA GLY A 31 -12.44 14.42 -6.36
C GLY A 31 -11.99 14.05 -4.94
N LYS A 32 -11.70 12.78 -4.64
CA LYS A 32 -11.30 12.31 -3.29
C LYS A 32 -10.09 11.39 -3.31
N ALA A 33 -9.13 11.63 -4.19
CA ALA A 33 -7.82 10.98 -4.08
C ALA A 33 -7.27 11.29 -2.67
N ARG A 34 -6.98 10.25 -1.89
CA ARG A 34 -6.39 10.43 -0.56
C ARG A 34 -5.02 11.08 -0.78
N THR A 35 -4.90 12.37 -0.50
CA THR A 35 -3.62 13.08 -0.59
C THR A 35 -2.76 12.62 0.57
N ILE A 36 -2.02 11.52 0.38
CA ILE A 36 -1.08 11.01 1.35
C ILE A 36 0.08 12.00 1.43
N LYS A 37 0.07 12.80 2.49
CA LYS A 37 1.11 13.78 2.79
C LYS A 37 2.05 13.19 3.86
N PRO A 38 3.34 13.52 3.81
CA PRO A 38 4.23 13.30 4.96
C PRO A 38 3.61 13.94 6.21
N GLY A 39 3.55 13.23 7.34
CA GLY A 39 2.86 13.68 8.55
C GLY A 39 1.41 13.21 8.70
N ASP A 40 0.94 12.30 7.85
CA ASP A 40 -0.35 11.61 8.08
C ASP A 40 -0.21 10.61 9.23
N LEU A 41 -0.41 11.11 10.44
CA LEU A 41 -0.32 10.36 11.70
C LEU A 41 -1.16 9.07 11.70
N LYS A 42 -2.24 9.02 10.91
CA LYS A 42 -3.07 7.81 10.82
C LYS A 42 -2.35 6.73 10.01
N LEU A 43 -1.80 7.11 8.85
CA LEU A 43 -1.04 6.21 8.00
C LEU A 43 0.23 5.73 8.71
N GLU A 44 0.94 6.63 9.38
CA GLU A 44 2.13 6.29 10.16
C GLU A 44 1.83 5.28 11.26
N LYS A 45 0.79 5.51 12.06
CA LYS A 45 0.35 4.54 13.09
C LYS A 45 -0.06 3.20 12.49
N GLU A 46 -0.75 3.23 11.36
CA GLU A 46 -1.20 2.03 10.65
C GLU A 46 -0.02 1.18 10.14
N TRP A 47 1.09 1.83 9.74
CA TRP A 47 2.28 1.16 9.22
C TRP A 47 3.37 0.92 10.25
N ALA A 48 3.35 1.58 11.40
CA ALA A 48 4.38 1.46 12.44
C ALA A 48 4.71 -0.01 12.77
N LEU A 49 3.69 -0.85 12.90
CA LEU A 49 3.81 -2.26 13.30
C LEU A 49 3.79 -3.25 12.13
N VAL A 50 3.71 -2.79 10.88
CA VAL A 50 3.72 -3.67 9.70
C VAL A 50 5.15 -4.07 9.35
N GLU A 51 5.42 -5.36 9.27
CA GLU A 51 6.74 -5.95 9.01
C GLU A 51 6.75 -6.78 7.71
N TYR A 52 5.56 -7.26 7.31
CA TYR A 52 5.34 -8.06 6.11
C TYR A 52 4.23 -7.47 5.25
N LEU A 53 4.45 -7.44 3.94
CA LEU A 53 3.50 -7.03 2.92
C LEU A 53 3.31 -8.17 1.92
N LEU A 54 2.19 -8.87 2.02
CA LEU A 54 1.82 -9.91 1.08
C LEU A 54 1.02 -9.29 -0.08
N ILE A 55 1.48 -9.50 -1.31
CA ILE A 55 0.81 -9.05 -2.53
C ILE A 55 0.45 -10.29 -3.36
N ASP A 56 -0.83 -10.64 -3.36
CA ASP A 56 -1.34 -11.71 -4.21
C ASP A 56 -1.60 -11.20 -5.64
N GLU A 57 -1.59 -12.11 -6.61
CA GLU A 57 -1.77 -11.83 -8.04
C GLU A 57 -0.84 -10.73 -8.58
N ILE A 58 0.44 -10.76 -8.15
CA ILE A 58 1.45 -9.76 -8.54
C ILE A 58 1.62 -9.63 -10.06
N SER A 59 1.31 -10.69 -10.82
CA SER A 59 1.31 -10.71 -12.29
C SER A 59 0.40 -9.64 -12.91
N MET A 60 -0.64 -9.22 -12.20
CA MET A 60 -1.61 -8.21 -12.65
C MET A 60 -1.25 -6.79 -12.19
N VAL A 61 -0.17 -6.61 -11.43
CA VAL A 61 0.22 -5.32 -10.85
C VAL A 61 1.19 -4.59 -11.78
N GLY A 62 0.74 -3.49 -12.37
CA GLY A 62 1.60 -2.64 -13.20
C GLY A 62 2.64 -1.85 -12.38
N LEU A 63 3.78 -1.54 -13.01
CA LEU A 63 4.92 -0.85 -12.38
C LEU A 63 4.55 0.49 -11.72
N THR A 64 3.67 1.28 -12.35
CA THR A 64 3.21 2.56 -11.80
C THR A 64 2.46 2.39 -10.48
N LEU A 65 1.62 1.36 -10.38
CA LEU A 65 0.85 1.08 -9.16
C LEU A 65 1.79 0.62 -8.04
N LEU A 66 2.77 -0.24 -8.38
CA LEU A 66 3.78 -0.72 -7.44
C LEU A 66 4.68 0.42 -6.94
N ALA A 67 5.10 1.33 -7.82
CA ALA A 67 5.92 2.50 -7.46
C ALA A 67 5.16 3.47 -6.55
N LYS A 68 3.86 3.69 -6.80
CA LYS A 68 2.99 4.47 -5.90
C LYS A 68 2.89 3.84 -4.52
N LEU A 69 2.67 2.52 -4.47
CA LEU A 69 2.62 1.76 -3.22
C LEU A 69 3.93 1.89 -2.42
N ASN A 70 5.09 1.69 -3.08
CA ASN A 70 6.41 1.89 -2.48
C ASN A 70 6.55 3.28 -1.85
N ARG A 71 6.25 4.34 -2.62
CA ARG A 71 6.39 5.72 -2.15
C ARG A 71 5.54 6.00 -0.90
N ILE A 72 4.32 5.47 -0.86
CA ILE A 72 3.41 5.65 0.27
C ILE A 72 3.90 4.93 1.51
N ILE A 73 4.42 3.72 1.36
CA ILE A 73 4.96 2.96 2.49
C ILE A 73 6.23 3.63 3.02
N CYS A 74 7.14 4.07 2.15
CA CYS A 74 8.32 4.83 2.58
C CYS A 74 7.93 6.10 3.33
N ALA A 75 6.91 6.83 2.85
CA ALA A 75 6.40 8.01 3.55
C ALA A 75 5.82 7.66 4.93
N ALA A 76 5.04 6.58 5.03
CA ALA A 76 4.46 6.12 6.29
C ALA A 76 5.51 5.62 7.31
N LYS A 77 6.62 5.06 6.81
CA LYS A 77 7.74 4.54 7.61
C LYS A 77 8.84 5.56 7.88
N HIS A 78 8.73 6.78 7.33
CA HIS A 78 9.77 7.82 7.38
C HIS A 78 11.13 7.34 6.86
N THR A 79 11.13 6.59 5.76
CA THR A 79 12.35 6.08 5.13
C THR A 79 12.60 6.73 3.78
N ASP A 80 13.84 6.65 3.31
CA ASP A 80 14.20 7.09 1.97
C ASP A 80 13.37 6.32 0.90
N PRO A 81 12.85 6.99 -0.15
CA PRO A 81 12.14 6.33 -1.25
C PRO A 81 12.93 5.23 -1.99
N GLN A 82 14.27 5.23 -1.88
CA GLN A 82 15.16 4.21 -2.42
C GLN A 82 15.18 2.92 -1.58
N VAL A 83 14.74 2.97 -0.33
CA VAL A 83 14.56 1.76 0.49
C VAL A 83 13.29 1.06 0.01
N PRO A 84 13.38 -0.14 -0.61
CA PRO A 84 12.19 -0.81 -1.12
C PRO A 84 11.17 -1.04 -0.01
N PHE A 85 9.94 -0.58 -0.25
CA PHE A 85 8.79 -0.65 0.64
C PHE A 85 9.10 -0.20 2.08
N GLY A 86 10.00 0.77 2.24
CA GLY A 86 10.42 1.28 3.55
C GLY A 86 10.98 0.23 4.49
N GLY A 87 11.60 -0.83 3.95
CA GLY A 87 12.20 -1.93 4.71
C GLY A 87 11.19 -2.97 5.19
N VAL A 88 9.94 -2.91 4.72
CA VAL A 88 8.96 -3.97 4.92
C VAL A 88 9.34 -5.17 4.04
N ASN A 89 9.27 -6.37 4.61
CA ASN A 89 9.49 -7.60 3.85
C ASN A 89 8.28 -7.83 2.93
N VAL A 90 8.53 -8.05 1.63
CA VAL A 90 7.48 -8.27 0.62
C VAL A 90 7.53 -9.71 0.15
#